data_AF-A0AA37XK06-F1
#
_entry.id   AF-A0AA37XK06-F1
#
_cell.length_a   1.000
_cell.length_b   1.000
_cell.length_c   1.000
_cell.angle_alpha   90.00
_cell.angle_beta   90.00
_cell.angle_gamma   90.00
#
_symmetry.space_group_name_H-M   'P 1'
#
loop_
_entity.id
_entity.type
_entity.pdbx_description
1 polymer ?
#
loop_
_entity_poly.entity_id
_entity_poly.type
_entity_poly.pdbx_seq_one_letter_code
_entity_poly.pdbx_strand_id
1 'polypeptide(L)'
;MRTPEAIEKYLDKDQLKLYRLIWSRFVASQMKPAILDTVKATLEQNGVIFVANGSKVKFKGFMEVYVEGRDDGKKDKENVLPELASGDVVQSEDITPNQHFTQPPARFNEATLIRTLEENGVGRPSTYAPTLQTIQKRYYVKLEQKRFEPTELGEIVNNLIEDFFPEIVDVSFTAGMEEDLDHIEEGKEEWVKLIDRFYLPFEKELETAEEKMEKIQIKDEPAGFDCDVCGHPMVIKLGRYGKFYACSNFPECRNTKPIVKEIGVTCPKCEKGQVIERKSKKNRIFYGCDRYPDCDFISNNKPIGRDCPKCDHYLVEKKKKGGKQVVCSNCDYQEDIQK
;
A
#
# COMPACT_ATOMS: atom_id res chain seq x y z
N MET A 1 -25.69 16.96 20.37
CA MET A 1 -24.27 16.78 20.00
C MET A 1 -23.74 18.11 19.47
N ARG A 2 -22.55 18.57 19.86
CA ARG A 2 -21.98 19.83 19.31
C ARG A 2 -21.68 19.64 17.83
N THR A 3 -21.92 20.65 17.00
CA THR A 3 -21.59 20.59 15.57
C THR A 3 -20.07 20.72 15.36
N PRO A 4 -19.51 20.18 14.26
CA PRO A 4 -18.09 20.34 13.95
C PRO A 4 -17.64 21.81 13.92
N GLU A 5 -18.49 22.71 13.40
CA GLU A 5 -18.23 24.14 13.29
C GLU A 5 -18.15 24.82 14.67
N ALA A 6 -18.93 24.35 15.65
CA ALA A 6 -18.95 24.91 16.99
C ALA A 6 -17.67 24.63 17.80
N ILE A 7 -16.91 23.58 17.43
CA ILE A 7 -15.69 23.16 18.13
C ILE A 7 -14.41 23.34 17.31
N GLU A 8 -14.51 23.79 16.06
CA GLU A 8 -13.40 24.01 15.14
C GLU A 8 -12.25 24.81 15.76
N LYS A 9 -12.57 25.83 16.56
CA LYS A 9 -11.57 26.68 17.24
C LYS A 9 -10.70 25.95 18.28
N TYR A 10 -11.07 24.74 18.69
CA TYR A 10 -10.36 23.93 19.68
C TYR A 10 -9.57 22.76 19.07
N LEU A 11 -9.72 22.53 17.76
CA LEU A 11 -9.18 21.35 17.09
C LEU A 11 -8.19 21.74 16.00
N ASP A 12 -7.17 20.92 15.79
CA ASP A 12 -6.36 21.02 14.59
C ASP A 12 -7.14 20.53 13.35
N LYS A 13 -6.54 20.71 12.16
CA LYS A 13 -7.19 20.38 10.89
C LYS A 13 -7.54 18.90 10.74
N ASP A 14 -6.73 18.00 11.28
CA ASP A 14 -6.94 16.56 11.11
C ASP A 14 -7.89 16.02 12.20
N GLN A 15 -7.79 16.54 13.42
CA GLN A 15 -8.79 16.33 14.47
C GLN A 15 -10.18 16.80 14.06
N LEU A 16 -10.30 17.98 13.43
CA LEU A 16 -11.58 18.50 12.95
C LEU A 16 -12.18 17.62 11.86
N LYS A 17 -11.36 17.15 10.91
CA LYS A 17 -11.83 16.21 9.87
C LYS A 17 -12.33 14.90 10.47
N LEU A 18 -11.58 14.34 11.42
CA LEU A 18 -11.97 13.11 12.10
C LEU A 18 -13.26 13.30 12.92
N TYR A 19 -13.36 14.40 13.66
CA TYR A 19 -14.57 14.75 14.40
C TYR A 19 -15.78 14.92 13.48
N ARG A 20 -15.62 15.64 12.36
CA ARG A 20 -16.69 15.81 11.36
C ARG A 20 -17.12 14.47 10.79
N LEU A 21 -16.20 13.55 10.52
CA LEU A 21 -16.51 12.20 10.05
C LEU A 21 -17.32 11.42 11.09
N ILE A 22 -16.87 11.38 12.35
CA ILE A 22 -17.55 10.71 13.46
C ILE A 22 -18.95 11.29 13.66
N TRP A 23 -19.04 12.62 13.72
CA TRP A 23 -20.30 13.34 13.90
C TRP A 23 -21.29 13.03 12.77
N SER A 24 -20.83 13.09 11.53
CA SER A 24 -21.68 12.86 10.35
C SER A 24 -22.20 11.43 10.32
N ARG A 25 -21.33 10.44 10.60
CA ARG A 25 -21.72 9.03 10.65
C ARG A 25 -22.69 8.75 11.81
N PHE A 26 -22.47 9.35 12.98
CA PHE A 26 -23.37 9.20 14.12
C PHE A 26 -24.76 9.80 13.83
N VAL A 27 -24.82 11.04 13.34
CA VAL A 27 -26.09 11.70 13.01
C VAL A 27 -26.83 10.94 11.91
N ALA A 28 -26.13 10.50 10.86
CA ALA A 28 -26.69 9.68 9.79
C ALA A 28 -27.35 8.39 10.30
N SER A 29 -26.75 7.74 11.32
CA SER A 29 -27.30 6.50 11.88
C SER A 29 -28.68 6.66 12.53
N GLN A 30 -29.06 7.89 12.88
CA GLN A 30 -30.35 8.23 13.49
C GLN A 30 -31.33 8.88 12.49
N MET A 31 -30.92 9.05 11.23
CA MET A 31 -31.74 9.65 10.17
C MET A 31 -32.56 8.61 9.42
N LYS A 32 -33.59 9.08 8.71
CA LYS A 32 -34.40 8.22 7.84
C LYS A 32 -33.55 7.65 6.69
N PRO A 33 -33.83 6.43 6.22
CA PRO A 33 -33.21 5.88 5.02
C PRO A 33 -33.40 6.79 3.79
N ALA A 34 -32.42 6.76 2.89
CA ALA A 34 -32.58 7.36 1.56
C ALA A 34 -33.54 6.51 0.71
N ILE A 35 -34.33 7.16 -0.15
CA ILE A 35 -35.22 6.51 -1.11
C ILE A 35 -34.70 6.83 -2.51
N LEU A 36 -34.40 5.78 -3.26
CA LEU A 36 -33.90 5.82 -4.63
C LEU A 36 -34.97 5.27 -5.56
N ASP A 37 -35.26 5.97 -6.65
CA ASP A 37 -35.99 5.40 -7.78
C ASP A 37 -34.95 4.78 -8.73
N THR A 38 -35.04 3.48 -8.97
CA THR A 38 -34.16 2.75 -9.90
C THR A 38 -34.93 2.30 -11.12
N VAL A 39 -34.33 2.46 -12.29
CA VAL A 39 -34.92 2.10 -13.57
C VAL A 39 -33.95 1.20 -14.32
N LYS A 40 -34.43 0.05 -14.78
CA LYS A 40 -33.71 -0.84 -15.68
C LYS A 40 -34.46 -0.87 -17.00
N ALA A 41 -33.87 -0.30 -18.03
CA ALA A 41 -34.39 -0.35 -19.40
C ALA A 41 -33.67 -1.46 -20.17
N THR A 42 -34.46 -2.37 -20.75
CA THR A 42 -33.97 -3.44 -21.62
C THR A 42 -34.41 -3.11 -23.04
N LEU A 43 -33.47 -2.97 -23.96
CA LEU A 43 -33.75 -2.66 -25.35
C LEU A 43 -33.35 -3.86 -26.21
N GLU A 44 -34.27 -4.32 -27.06
CA GLU A 44 -34.03 -5.43 -27.96
C GLU A 44 -34.00 -4.93 -29.40
N GLN A 45 -32.96 -5.30 -30.15
CA GLN A 45 -32.87 -5.02 -31.57
C GLN A 45 -32.22 -6.20 -32.28
N ASN A 46 -32.90 -6.75 -33.30
CA ASN A 46 -32.42 -7.89 -34.09
C ASN A 46 -31.90 -9.07 -33.24
N GLY A 47 -32.55 -9.37 -32.10
CA GLY A 47 -32.14 -10.44 -31.18
C GLY A 47 -30.94 -10.10 -30.27
N VAL A 48 -30.42 -8.88 -30.31
CA VAL A 48 -29.39 -8.38 -29.39
C VAL A 48 -30.05 -7.58 -28.27
N ILE A 49 -29.64 -7.84 -27.02
CA ILE A 49 -30.18 -7.18 -25.83
C ILE A 49 -29.18 -6.15 -25.31
N PHE A 50 -29.62 -4.91 -25.20
CA PHE A 50 -28.92 -3.82 -24.54
C PHE A 50 -29.60 -3.52 -23.20
N VAL A 51 -28.80 -3.23 -22.17
CA VAL A 51 -29.30 -2.93 -20.82
C VAL A 51 -28.76 -1.58 -20.37
N ALA A 52 -29.67 -0.69 -20.00
CA ALA A 52 -29.36 0.58 -19.36
C ALA A 52 -29.92 0.58 -17.94
N ASN A 53 -29.06 0.92 -16.97
CA ASN A 53 -29.46 1.06 -15.57
C ASN A 53 -29.37 2.54 -15.17
N GLY A 54 -30.45 3.04 -14.59
CA GLY A 54 -30.55 4.37 -14.02
C GLY A 54 -30.96 4.36 -12.56
N SER A 55 -30.55 5.38 -11.83
CA SER A 55 -30.97 5.62 -10.47
C SER A 55 -31.03 7.12 -10.21
N LYS A 56 -32.09 7.55 -9.50
CA LYS A 56 -32.30 8.92 -9.07
C LYS A 56 -32.68 8.93 -7.59
N VAL A 57 -32.09 9.84 -6.83
CA VAL A 57 -32.46 10.03 -5.42
C VAL A 57 -33.80 10.75 -5.34
N LYS A 58 -34.83 10.07 -4.82
CA LYS A 58 -36.17 10.63 -4.56
C LYS A 58 -36.21 11.34 -3.21
N PHE A 59 -35.55 10.77 -2.20
CA PHE A 59 -35.40 11.35 -0.88
C PHE A 59 -34.01 11.02 -0.35
N LYS A 60 -33.24 12.04 0.02
CA LYS A 60 -31.84 11.84 0.43
C LYS A 60 -31.69 11.18 1.80
N GLY A 61 -32.64 11.35 2.72
CA GLY A 61 -32.52 10.78 4.06
C GLY A 61 -31.17 11.08 4.71
N PHE A 62 -30.51 10.06 5.25
CA PHE A 62 -29.17 10.16 5.85
C PHE A 62 -28.07 10.64 4.88
N MET A 63 -28.25 10.51 3.56
CA MET A 63 -27.26 10.94 2.56
C MET A 63 -27.04 12.45 2.53
N GLU A 64 -27.92 13.23 3.17
CA GLU A 64 -27.73 14.68 3.31
C GLU A 64 -26.49 15.02 4.14
N VAL A 65 -26.17 14.18 5.13
CA VAL A 65 -25.05 14.43 6.05
C VAL A 65 -23.89 13.46 5.87
N TYR A 66 -24.12 12.27 5.30
CA TYR A 66 -23.08 11.26 5.16
C TYR A 66 -23.30 10.33 3.96
N VAL A 67 -22.27 10.16 3.14
CA VAL A 67 -22.22 9.19 2.05
C VAL A 67 -20.91 8.41 2.16
N GLU A 68 -20.98 7.08 2.20
CA GLU A 68 -19.78 6.25 2.26
C GLU A 68 -19.00 6.34 0.94
N GLY A 69 -17.67 6.49 1.06
CA GLY A 69 -16.78 6.42 -0.09
C GLY A 69 -16.52 4.98 -0.50
N ARG A 70 -16.26 4.74 -1.79
CA ARG A 70 -15.79 3.44 -2.27
C ARG A 70 -14.27 3.29 -2.10
N ASP A 71 -13.82 2.07 -1.85
CA ASP A 71 -12.38 1.73 -1.71
C ASP A 71 -11.56 1.97 -2.97
N ASP A 72 -12.20 2.01 -4.14
CA ASP A 72 -11.60 2.31 -5.44
C ASP A 72 -11.59 3.83 -5.77
N GLY A 73 -12.13 4.66 -4.88
CA GLY A 73 -12.20 6.11 -5.02
C GLY A 73 -13.15 6.60 -6.12
N LYS A 74 -13.94 5.71 -6.74
CA LYS A 74 -14.96 6.13 -7.70
C LYS A 74 -16.15 6.69 -6.96
N LYS A 75 -16.68 7.81 -7.48
CA LYS A 75 -17.97 8.33 -7.04
C LYS A 75 -19.07 7.57 -7.77
N ASP A 76 -20.13 7.25 -7.03
CA ASP A 76 -21.40 6.88 -7.63
C ASP A 76 -21.84 8.01 -8.56
N LYS A 77 -21.88 7.72 -9.86
CA LYS A 77 -22.50 8.62 -10.82
C LYS A 77 -23.99 8.33 -10.76
N GLU A 78 -24.78 9.35 -10.43
CA GLU A 78 -26.21 9.31 -10.67
C GLU A 78 -26.42 9.25 -12.19
N ASN A 79 -26.83 8.07 -12.67
CA ASN A 79 -27.22 7.90 -14.07
C ASN A 79 -28.73 8.07 -14.14
N VAL A 80 -29.22 9.24 -14.51
CA VAL A 80 -30.66 9.49 -14.64
C VAL A 80 -31.06 9.10 -16.06
N LEU A 81 -31.93 8.09 -16.17
CA LEU A 81 -32.52 7.75 -17.45
C LEU A 81 -33.70 8.68 -17.76
N PRO A 82 -33.95 8.97 -19.05
CA PRO A 82 -35.17 9.68 -19.46
C PRO A 82 -36.42 8.84 -19.14
N GLU A 83 -37.58 9.47 -19.18
CA GLU A 83 -38.85 8.74 -19.12
C GLU A 83 -38.96 7.84 -20.36
N LEU A 84 -39.18 6.54 -20.12
CA LEU A 84 -39.29 5.51 -21.14
C LEU A 84 -40.54 4.69 -20.84
N ALA A 85 -41.33 4.40 -21.87
CA ALA A 85 -42.49 3.52 -21.83
C ALA A 85 -42.23 2.22 -22.61
N SER A 86 -42.93 1.15 -22.21
CA SER A 86 -42.87 -0.12 -22.95
C SER A 86 -43.43 0.08 -24.36
N GLY A 87 -42.62 -0.25 -25.37
CA GLY A 87 -42.97 -0.10 -26.77
C GLY A 87 -42.40 1.16 -27.44
N ASP A 88 -41.70 2.02 -26.68
CA ASP A 88 -40.99 3.16 -27.25
C ASP A 88 -39.93 2.71 -28.27
N VAL A 89 -39.86 3.42 -29.39
CA VAL A 89 -38.87 3.19 -30.44
C VAL A 89 -37.69 4.13 -30.21
N VAL A 90 -36.53 3.57 -29.92
CA VAL A 90 -35.28 4.32 -29.76
C VAL A 90 -34.43 4.26 -31.04
N GLN A 91 -33.65 5.30 -31.29
CA GLN A 91 -32.65 5.33 -32.36
C GLN A 91 -31.25 5.21 -31.78
N SER A 92 -30.43 4.35 -32.38
CA SER A 92 -29.01 4.27 -32.06
C SER A 92 -28.29 5.48 -32.64
N GLU A 93 -27.62 6.26 -31.79
CA GLU A 93 -26.82 7.41 -32.23
C GLU A 93 -25.37 7.02 -32.52
N ASP A 94 -24.72 6.30 -31.60
CA ASP A 94 -23.36 5.77 -31.75
C ASP A 94 -23.23 4.39 -31.11
N ILE A 95 -22.34 3.56 -31.65
CA ILE A 95 -21.96 2.26 -31.09
C ILE A 95 -20.47 2.27 -30.85
N THR A 96 -20.06 2.51 -29.61
CA THR A 96 -18.65 2.50 -29.21
C THR A 96 -18.25 1.10 -28.70
N PRO A 97 -17.42 0.33 -29.44
CA PRO A 97 -16.92 -0.95 -28.94
C PRO A 97 -15.91 -0.73 -27.81
N ASN A 98 -16.13 -1.38 -26.66
CA ASN A 98 -15.24 -1.32 -25.51
C ASN A 98 -14.55 -2.66 -25.28
N GLN A 99 -13.21 -2.65 -25.22
CA GLN A 99 -12.43 -3.81 -24.82
C GLN A 99 -12.13 -3.73 -23.32
N HIS A 100 -12.45 -4.81 -22.60
CA HIS A 100 -12.15 -4.95 -21.19
C HIS A 100 -11.16 -6.09 -20.95
N PHE A 101 -10.35 -5.94 -19.92
CA PHE A 101 -9.45 -6.98 -19.41
C PHE A 101 -9.91 -7.41 -18.02
N THR A 102 -9.73 -8.68 -17.70
CA THR A 102 -9.85 -9.15 -16.31
C THR A 102 -8.75 -8.49 -15.49
N GLN A 103 -9.12 -7.98 -14.31
CA GLN A 103 -8.17 -7.41 -13.37
C GLN A 103 -7.89 -8.44 -12.28
N PRO A 104 -6.63 -8.57 -11.83
CA PRO A 104 -6.32 -9.39 -10.68
C PRO A 104 -6.99 -8.80 -9.42
N PRO A 105 -7.16 -9.61 -8.36
CA PRO A 105 -7.65 -9.12 -7.07
C PRO A 105 -6.87 -7.88 -6.61
N ALA A 106 -7.60 -6.88 -6.13
CA ALA A 106 -6.98 -5.67 -5.64
C ALA A 106 -6.17 -5.98 -4.37
N ARG A 107 -4.95 -5.45 -4.31
CA ARG A 107 -4.15 -5.51 -3.08
C ARG A 107 -4.86 -4.77 -1.94
N PHE A 108 -4.58 -5.20 -0.72
CA PHE A 108 -5.13 -4.55 0.47
C PHE A 108 -4.56 -3.13 0.64
N ASN A 109 -5.42 -2.18 1.01
CA ASN A 109 -5.00 -0.98 1.73
C ASN A 109 -5.19 -1.21 3.25
N GLU A 110 -4.83 -0.23 4.08
CA GLU A 110 -5.00 -0.31 5.54
C GLU A 110 -6.44 -0.62 5.96
N ALA A 111 -7.42 0.06 5.38
CA ALA A 111 -8.84 -0.13 5.72
C ALA A 111 -9.35 -1.52 5.33
N THR A 112 -9.06 -1.98 4.11
CA THR A 112 -9.49 -3.30 3.63
C THR A 112 -8.79 -4.42 4.38
N LEU A 113 -7.53 -4.24 4.79
CA LEU A 113 -6.84 -5.25 5.59
C LEU A 113 -7.44 -5.36 6.99
N ILE A 114 -7.71 -4.23 7.66
CA ILE A 114 -8.39 -4.23 8.96
C ILE A 114 -9.77 -4.88 8.84
N ARG A 115 -10.54 -4.52 7.81
CA ARG A 115 -11.85 -5.12 7.55
C ARG A 115 -11.75 -6.64 7.35
N THR A 116 -10.77 -7.12 6.58
CA THR A 116 -10.55 -8.56 6.38
C THR A 116 -10.11 -9.25 7.67
N LEU A 117 -9.30 -8.62 8.52
CA LEU A 117 -8.94 -9.16 9.83
C LEU A 117 -10.17 -9.28 10.74
N GLU A 118 -11.00 -8.23 10.80
CA GLU A 118 -12.26 -8.21 11.55
C GLU A 118 -13.26 -9.26 11.04
N GLU A 119 -13.46 -9.38 9.73
CA GLU A 119 -14.34 -10.38 9.11
C GLU A 119 -13.89 -11.83 9.41
N ASN A 120 -12.59 -12.05 9.60
CA ASN A 120 -12.03 -13.36 9.97
C ASN A 120 -11.89 -13.57 11.48
N GLY A 121 -12.29 -12.61 12.33
CA GLY A 121 -12.17 -12.71 13.79
C GLY A 121 -10.74 -12.56 14.32
N VAL A 122 -9.77 -12.18 13.48
CA VAL A 122 -8.35 -12.04 13.85
C VAL A 122 -8.09 -10.62 14.37
N GLY A 123 -7.57 -10.52 15.58
CA GLY A 123 -7.29 -9.25 16.24
C GLY A 123 -8.53 -8.56 16.84
N ARG A 124 -8.29 -7.42 17.50
CA ARG A 124 -9.28 -6.62 18.24
C ARG A 124 -9.07 -5.13 17.97
N PRO A 125 -10.02 -4.24 18.31
CA PRO A 125 -9.86 -2.79 18.13
C PRO A 125 -8.57 -2.21 18.71
N SER A 126 -8.03 -2.83 19.77
CA SER A 126 -6.77 -2.47 20.40
C SER A 126 -5.52 -2.92 19.60
N THR A 127 -5.62 -3.91 18.72
CA THR A 127 -4.47 -4.55 18.05
C THR A 127 -4.38 -4.26 16.55
N TYR A 128 -5.45 -3.82 15.87
CA TYR A 128 -5.41 -3.53 14.43
C TYR A 128 -4.30 -2.57 14.00
N ALA A 129 -4.25 -1.37 14.59
CA ALA A 129 -3.23 -0.38 14.24
C ALA A 129 -1.80 -0.83 14.65
N PRO A 130 -1.58 -1.37 15.87
CA PRO A 130 -0.28 -1.95 16.24
C PRO A 130 0.21 -3.07 15.31
N THR A 131 -0.67 -3.96 14.86
CA THR A 131 -0.33 -5.05 13.94
C THR A 131 0.13 -4.49 12.60
N LEU A 132 -0.64 -3.59 11.98
CA LEU A 132 -0.25 -2.92 10.73
C LEU A 132 1.08 -2.17 10.87
N GLN A 133 1.31 -1.51 12.01
CA GLN A 133 2.57 -0.81 12.27
C GLN A 133 3.75 -1.80 12.39
N THR A 134 3.53 -2.94 13.03
CA THR A 134 4.56 -3.94 13.30
C THR A 134 5.03 -4.63 12.02
N ILE A 135 4.11 -5.11 11.19
CA ILE A 135 4.45 -5.79 9.92
C ILE A 135 5.17 -4.85 8.94
N GLN A 136 4.86 -3.55 8.98
CA GLN A 136 5.57 -2.52 8.21
C GLN A 136 6.95 -2.21 8.82
N LYS A 137 7.03 -2.02 10.14
CA LYS A 137 8.29 -1.70 10.84
C LYS A 137 9.33 -2.82 10.72
N ARG A 138 8.87 -4.07 10.71
CA ARG A 138 9.70 -5.27 10.49
C ARG A 138 10.05 -5.52 9.02
N TYR A 139 9.51 -4.71 8.10
CA TYR A 139 9.74 -4.83 6.67
C TYR A 139 9.26 -6.18 6.11
N TYR A 140 8.16 -6.74 6.64
CA TYR A 140 7.48 -7.88 6.01
C TYR A 140 6.62 -7.42 4.85
N VAL A 141 6.00 -6.25 4.99
CA VAL A 141 5.22 -5.59 3.94
C VAL A 141 5.70 -4.16 3.74
N LYS A 142 5.48 -3.62 2.55
CA LYS A 142 5.69 -2.20 2.22
C LYS A 142 4.41 -1.59 1.67
N LEU A 143 4.22 -0.29 1.88
CA LEU A 143 3.13 0.46 1.25
C LEU A 143 3.61 1.08 -0.06
N GLU A 144 3.05 0.62 -1.18
CA GLU A 144 3.24 1.19 -2.51
C GLU A 144 1.90 1.74 -3.00
N GLN A 145 1.83 3.03 -3.34
CA GLN A 145 0.57 3.69 -3.73
C GLN A 145 -0.61 3.48 -2.76
N LYS A 146 -0.32 3.45 -1.44
CA LYS A 146 -1.29 3.16 -0.35
C LYS A 146 -1.87 1.73 -0.38
N ARG A 147 -1.19 0.80 -1.03
CA ARG A 147 -1.52 -0.63 -1.06
C ARG A 147 -0.36 -1.42 -0.47
N PHE A 148 -0.67 -2.43 0.31
CA PHE A 148 0.33 -3.36 0.84
C PHE A 148 0.87 -4.25 -0.26
N GLU A 149 2.19 -4.37 -0.29
CA GLU A 149 2.90 -5.33 -1.10
C GLU A 149 3.80 -6.16 -0.18
N PRO A 150 3.73 -7.51 -0.24
CA PRO A 150 4.65 -8.35 0.49
C PRO A 150 6.09 -8.06 0.01
N THR A 151 7.02 -8.09 0.95
CA THR A 151 8.44 -8.05 0.61
C THR A 151 8.95 -9.48 0.50
N GLU A 152 10.07 -9.66 -0.17
CA GLU A 152 10.78 -10.95 -0.22
C GLU A 152 11.11 -11.50 1.17
N LEU A 153 11.47 -10.63 2.13
CA LEU A 153 11.66 -11.04 3.54
C LEU A 153 10.34 -11.55 4.14
N GLY A 154 9.25 -10.85 3.90
CA GLY A 154 7.92 -11.26 4.36
C GLY A 154 7.49 -12.60 3.78
N GLU A 155 7.72 -12.83 2.49
CA GLU A 155 7.41 -14.10 1.83
C GLU A 155 8.27 -15.24 2.36
N ILE A 156 9.58 -15.04 2.51
CA ILE A 156 10.49 -16.06 3.07
C ILE A 156 10.07 -16.43 4.50
N VAL A 157 9.81 -15.42 5.34
CA VAL A 157 9.40 -15.67 6.73
C VAL A 157 8.03 -16.35 6.77
N ASN A 158 7.07 -15.91 5.95
CA ASN A 158 5.74 -16.51 5.90
C ASN A 158 5.81 -17.99 5.52
N ASN A 159 6.52 -18.33 4.43
CA ASN A 159 6.67 -19.71 3.98
C ASN A 159 7.34 -20.58 5.06
N LEU A 160 8.37 -20.04 5.73
CA LEU A 160 9.04 -20.77 6.80
C LEU A 160 8.10 -21.04 7.98
N ILE A 161 7.32 -20.05 8.40
CA ILE A 161 6.37 -20.24 9.51
C ILE A 161 5.24 -21.20 9.08
N GLU A 162 4.75 -21.13 7.84
CA GLU A 162 3.76 -22.10 7.30
C GLU A 162 4.29 -23.54 7.31
N ASP A 163 5.56 -23.74 6.96
CA ASP A 163 6.18 -25.08 6.92
C ASP A 163 6.38 -25.68 8.32
N PHE A 164 6.70 -24.85 9.32
CA PHE A 164 7.06 -25.32 10.68
C PHE A 164 5.93 -25.20 11.70
N PHE A 165 5.03 -24.24 11.53
CA PHE A 165 3.97 -23.90 12.48
C PHE A 165 2.61 -23.70 11.79
N PRO A 166 2.14 -24.69 10.99
CA PRO A 166 0.93 -24.54 10.17
C PRO A 166 -0.34 -24.26 10.98
N GLU A 167 -0.45 -24.83 12.19
CA GLU A 167 -1.61 -24.56 13.05
C GLU A 167 -1.63 -23.11 13.56
N ILE A 168 -0.47 -22.53 13.87
CA ILE A 168 -0.38 -21.19 14.46
C ILE A 168 -0.68 -20.09 13.44
N VAL A 169 -0.31 -20.29 12.18
CA VAL A 169 -0.61 -19.35 11.10
C VAL A 169 -2.00 -19.54 10.49
N ASP A 170 -2.70 -20.61 10.86
CA ASP A 170 -4.09 -20.78 10.46
C ASP A 170 -4.95 -19.65 11.01
N VAL A 171 -5.75 -19.07 10.12
CA VAL A 171 -6.62 -17.94 10.44
C VAL A 171 -7.67 -18.34 11.47
N SER A 172 -8.20 -19.56 11.38
CA SER A 172 -9.24 -20.07 12.28
C SER A 172 -8.67 -20.32 13.67
N PHE A 173 -7.46 -20.88 13.77
CA PHE A 173 -6.76 -21.02 15.04
C PHE A 173 -6.53 -19.66 15.71
N THR A 174 -6.01 -18.69 14.96
CA THR A 174 -5.75 -17.34 15.48
C THR A 174 -7.04 -16.67 15.96
N ALA A 175 -8.13 -16.79 15.20
CA ALA A 175 -9.43 -16.25 15.59
C ALA A 175 -9.97 -16.93 16.85
N GLY A 176 -9.86 -18.26 16.96
CA GLY A 176 -10.26 -19.02 18.14
C GLY A 176 -9.47 -18.61 19.39
N MET A 177 -8.16 -18.37 19.26
CA MET A 177 -7.35 -17.89 20.39
C MET A 177 -7.81 -16.52 20.90
N GLU A 178 -8.22 -15.62 19.99
CA GLU A 178 -8.78 -14.33 20.40
C GLU A 178 -10.14 -14.48 21.12
N GLU A 179 -11.00 -15.41 20.68
CA GLU A 179 -12.24 -15.74 21.39
C GLU A 179 -11.99 -16.34 22.78
N ASP A 180 -11.00 -17.22 22.90
CA ASP A 180 -10.62 -17.81 24.18
C ASP A 180 -10.08 -16.74 25.17
N LEU A 181 -9.38 -15.70 24.66
CA LEU A 181 -8.98 -14.55 25.48
C LEU A 181 -10.18 -13.71 25.94
N ASP A 182 -11.21 -13.55 25.09
CA ASP A 182 -12.46 -12.88 25.49
C ASP A 182 -13.19 -13.71 26.57
N HIS A 183 -13.17 -15.04 26.49
CA HIS A 183 -13.74 -15.91 27.53
C HIS A 183 -13.05 -15.74 28.89
N ILE A 184 -11.75 -15.47 28.91
CA ILE A 184 -11.02 -15.13 30.14
C ILE A 184 -11.51 -13.79 30.69
N GLU A 185 -11.66 -12.76 29.84
CA GLU A 185 -12.19 -11.45 30.26
C GLU A 185 -13.58 -11.57 30.89
N GLU A 186 -14.43 -12.44 30.33
CA GLU A 186 -15.77 -12.73 30.83
C GLU A 186 -15.80 -13.66 32.05
N GLY A 187 -14.65 -14.20 32.48
CA GLY A 187 -14.54 -15.14 33.60
C GLY A 187 -15.08 -16.54 33.32
N LYS A 188 -15.24 -16.91 32.05
CA LYS A 188 -15.68 -18.25 31.60
C LYS A 188 -14.53 -19.26 31.54
N GLU A 189 -13.29 -18.78 31.43
CA GLU A 189 -12.09 -19.63 31.29
C GLU A 189 -10.95 -19.14 32.20
N GLU A 190 -10.10 -20.08 32.64
CA GLU A 190 -8.91 -19.77 33.43
C GLU A 190 -7.71 -19.58 32.51
N TRP A 191 -7.04 -18.42 32.61
CA TRP A 191 -5.94 -18.06 31.73
C TRP A 191 -4.77 -19.05 31.75
N VAL A 192 -4.44 -19.65 32.90
CA VAL A 192 -3.33 -20.62 33.00
C VAL A 192 -3.61 -21.85 32.13
N LYS A 193 -4.86 -22.34 32.12
CA LYS A 193 -5.26 -23.50 31.30
C LYS A 193 -5.19 -23.21 29.81
N LEU A 194 -5.55 -21.99 29.40
CA LEU A 194 -5.41 -21.56 28.01
C LEU A 194 -3.93 -21.55 27.62
N ILE A 195 -3.06 -20.95 28.44
CA ILE A 195 -1.62 -20.90 28.18
C ILE A 195 -1.02 -22.30 28.12
N ASP A 196 -1.38 -23.21 29.03
CA ASP A 196 -0.90 -24.60 29.00
C ASP A 196 -1.34 -25.33 27.73
N ARG A 197 -2.59 -25.11 27.28
CA ARG A 197 -3.13 -25.71 26.06
C ARG A 197 -2.38 -25.24 24.81
N PHE A 198 -1.95 -23.98 24.78
CA PHE A 198 -1.16 -23.41 23.70
C PHE A 198 0.31 -23.84 23.77
N TYR A 199 0.95 -23.69 24.94
CA TYR A 199 2.39 -23.79 25.09
C TYR A 199 2.90 -25.23 25.02
N LEU A 200 2.22 -26.20 25.63
CA LEU A 200 2.69 -27.59 25.68
C LEU A 200 2.80 -28.27 24.29
N PRO A 201 1.88 -28.04 23.35
CA PRO A 201 2.08 -28.45 21.95
C PRO A 201 3.14 -27.61 21.24
N PHE A 202 3.08 -26.29 21.39
CA PHE A 202 4.00 -25.35 20.72
C PHE A 202 5.47 -25.61 21.05
N GLU A 203 5.80 -25.92 22.30
CA GLU A 203 7.17 -26.21 22.72
C GLU A 203 7.78 -27.38 21.93
N LYS A 204 7.00 -28.42 21.64
CA LYS A 204 7.45 -29.58 20.86
C LYS A 204 7.63 -29.27 19.38
N GLU A 205 6.73 -28.44 18.84
CA GLU A 205 6.87 -27.93 17.47
C GLU A 205 8.11 -27.06 17.33
N LEU A 206 8.37 -26.22 18.33
CA LEU A 206 9.54 -25.34 18.40
C LEU A 206 10.84 -26.15 18.44
N GLU A 207 10.95 -27.16 19.30
CA GLU A 207 12.12 -28.06 19.34
C GLU A 207 12.37 -28.71 17.96
N THR A 208 11.30 -29.17 17.30
CA THR A 208 11.38 -29.79 15.97
C THR A 208 11.80 -28.77 14.90
N ALA A 209 11.32 -27.54 15.01
CA ALA A 209 11.64 -26.45 14.10
C ALA A 209 13.10 -26.02 14.25
N GLU A 210 13.62 -25.87 15.48
CA GLU A 210 15.02 -25.50 15.74
C GLU A 210 16.00 -26.50 15.09
N GLU A 211 15.79 -27.81 15.27
CA GLU A 211 16.65 -28.85 14.68
C GLU A 211 16.64 -28.86 13.15
N LYS A 212 15.51 -28.52 12.54
CA LYS A 212 15.33 -28.55 11.07
C LYS A 212 15.73 -27.23 10.42
N MET A 213 15.48 -26.10 11.08
CA MET A 213 15.81 -24.76 10.60
C MET A 213 17.32 -24.53 10.51
N GLU A 214 18.13 -25.10 11.42
CA GLU A 214 19.59 -25.03 11.32
C GLU A 214 20.14 -25.58 9.98
N LYS A 215 19.39 -26.48 9.33
CA LYS A 215 19.78 -27.07 8.03
C LYS A 215 19.35 -26.22 6.84
N ILE A 216 18.45 -25.25 7.03
CA ILE A 216 17.99 -24.34 5.97
C ILE A 216 18.96 -23.17 5.90
N GLN A 217 20.07 -23.36 5.18
CA GLN A 217 20.87 -22.22 4.74
C GLN A 217 20.07 -21.47 3.67
N ILE A 218 19.53 -20.30 4.05
CA ILE A 218 19.10 -19.30 3.07
C ILE A 218 20.35 -18.97 2.25
N LYS A 219 20.40 -19.48 1.02
CA LYS A 219 21.53 -19.21 0.12
C LYS A 219 21.52 -17.73 -0.20
N ASP A 220 22.46 -17.00 0.39
CA ASP A 220 22.62 -15.59 0.07
C ASP A 220 22.95 -15.46 -1.43
N GLU A 221 22.25 -14.58 -2.15
CA GLU A 221 22.52 -14.36 -3.57
C GLU A 221 23.93 -13.78 -3.74
N PRO A 222 24.81 -14.38 -4.57
CA PRO A 222 26.15 -13.85 -4.78
C PRO A 222 26.10 -12.49 -5.48
N ALA A 223 26.83 -11.50 -4.95
CA ALA A 223 26.87 -10.16 -5.50
C ALA A 223 27.71 -10.04 -6.78
N GLY A 224 28.52 -11.07 -7.08
CA GLY A 224 29.40 -11.12 -8.25
C GLY A 224 30.71 -10.33 -8.12
N PHE A 225 31.04 -9.83 -6.93
CA PHE A 225 32.31 -9.16 -6.63
C PHE A 225 32.80 -9.47 -5.21
N ASP A 226 34.09 -9.26 -4.95
CA ASP A 226 34.73 -9.56 -3.67
C ASP A 226 34.78 -8.35 -2.73
N CYS A 227 34.88 -8.64 -1.44
CA CYS A 227 34.98 -7.64 -0.38
C CYS A 227 36.34 -6.94 -0.44
N ASP A 228 36.33 -5.60 -0.58
CA ASP A 228 37.54 -4.77 -0.63
C ASP A 228 38.44 -4.87 0.62
N VAL A 229 37.91 -5.41 1.73
CA VAL A 229 38.61 -5.47 3.03
C VAL A 229 39.28 -6.83 3.25
N CYS A 230 38.65 -7.94 2.85
CA CYS A 230 39.13 -9.29 3.17
C CYS A 230 39.15 -10.25 1.97
N GLY A 231 38.81 -9.79 0.77
CA GLY A 231 38.86 -10.56 -0.48
C GLY A 231 37.86 -11.71 -0.58
N HIS A 232 36.92 -11.87 0.37
CA HIS A 232 35.88 -12.89 0.29
C HIS A 232 34.70 -12.42 -0.57
N PRO A 233 33.95 -13.32 -1.21
CA PRO A 233 32.79 -12.96 -2.02
C PRO A 233 31.80 -12.11 -1.24
N MET A 234 31.28 -11.05 -1.86
CA MET A 234 30.14 -10.30 -1.33
C MET A 234 28.85 -11.03 -1.69
N VAL A 235 27.88 -10.95 -0.80
CA VAL A 235 26.55 -11.53 -0.95
C VAL A 235 25.49 -10.47 -0.72
N ILE A 236 24.32 -10.65 -1.33
CA ILE A 236 23.19 -9.76 -1.16
C ILE A 236 22.38 -10.22 0.05
N LYS A 237 22.30 -9.35 1.06
CA LYS A 237 21.49 -9.58 2.26
C LYS A 237 20.32 -8.60 2.32
N LEU A 238 19.24 -9.05 2.95
CA LEU A 238 18.07 -8.23 3.21
C LEU A 238 18.22 -7.56 4.58
N GLY A 239 18.11 -6.23 4.61
CA GLY A 239 18.10 -5.45 5.84
C GLY A 239 16.85 -4.58 5.93
N ARG A 240 16.73 -3.83 7.04
CA ARG A 240 15.61 -2.91 7.29
C ARG A 240 15.35 -1.91 6.16
N TYR A 241 16.39 -1.55 5.39
CA TYR A 241 16.31 -0.56 4.31
C TYR A 241 16.27 -1.19 2.91
N GLY A 242 16.10 -2.51 2.82
CA GLY A 242 16.11 -3.27 1.57
C GLY A 242 17.39 -4.11 1.41
N LYS A 243 17.61 -4.59 0.18
CA LYS A 243 18.80 -5.37 -0.19
C LYS A 243 20.08 -4.51 -0.05
N PHE A 244 21.12 -5.07 0.55
CA PHE A 244 22.45 -4.48 0.66
C PHE A 244 23.51 -5.56 0.41
N TYR A 245 24.71 -5.17 0.03
CA TYR A 245 25.81 -6.10 -0.08
C TYR A 245 26.50 -6.27 1.27
N ALA A 246 26.76 -7.50 1.68
CA ALA A 246 27.48 -7.86 2.89
C ALA A 246 28.61 -8.84 2.55
N CYS A 247 29.70 -8.78 3.30
CA CYS A 247 30.76 -9.78 3.17
C CYS A 247 30.23 -11.17 3.57
N SER A 248 30.51 -12.20 2.77
CA SER A 248 30.14 -13.60 3.09
C SER A 248 30.82 -14.09 4.38
N ASN A 249 32.02 -13.59 4.69
CA ASN A 249 32.78 -13.94 5.89
C ASN A 249 32.28 -13.24 7.18
N PHE A 250 30.99 -12.95 7.31
CA PHE A 250 30.40 -12.44 8.54
C PHE A 250 30.25 -13.59 9.56
N PRO A 251 30.60 -13.44 10.85
CA PRO A 251 30.82 -12.20 11.60
C PRO A 251 32.26 -11.65 11.64
N GLU A 252 33.24 -12.37 11.08
CA GLU A 252 34.67 -11.99 11.07
C GLU A 252 34.92 -10.70 10.25
N CYS A 253 34.21 -10.49 9.14
CA CYS A 253 34.22 -9.26 8.37
C CYS A 253 32.84 -8.59 8.36
N ARG A 254 32.73 -7.39 8.95
CA ARG A 254 31.50 -6.59 9.02
C ARG A 254 31.35 -5.57 7.90
N ASN A 255 32.08 -5.72 6.80
CA ASN A 255 31.98 -4.80 5.67
C ASN A 255 30.61 -4.93 4.99
N THR A 256 29.95 -3.80 4.76
CA THR A 256 28.65 -3.72 4.08
C THR A 256 28.64 -2.54 3.11
N LYS A 257 28.00 -2.72 1.95
CA LYS A 257 27.82 -1.66 0.95
C LYS A 257 26.34 -1.54 0.59
N PRO A 258 25.78 -0.32 0.52
CA PRO A 258 24.41 -0.15 0.04
C PRO A 258 24.33 -0.52 -1.45
N ILE A 259 23.25 -1.19 -1.86
CA ILE A 259 22.93 -1.33 -3.28
C ILE A 259 22.40 0.00 -3.76
N VAL A 260 23.20 0.71 -4.56
CA VAL A 260 22.83 1.99 -5.14
C VAL A 260 22.22 1.77 -6.52
N LYS A 261 21.04 2.35 -6.75
CA LYS A 261 20.41 2.30 -8.06
C LYS A 261 20.91 3.49 -8.88
N GLU A 262 21.83 3.21 -9.79
CA GLU A 262 22.30 4.19 -10.76
C GLU A 262 21.16 4.56 -11.72
N ILE A 263 20.98 5.86 -11.97
CA ILE A 263 19.99 6.33 -12.95
C ILE A 263 20.57 6.46 -14.36
N GLY A 264 21.86 6.15 -14.54
CA GLY A 264 22.58 6.26 -15.81
C GLY A 264 22.87 7.70 -16.24
N VAL A 265 22.96 8.64 -15.28
CA VAL A 265 23.20 10.06 -15.54
C VAL A 265 24.47 10.50 -14.82
N THR A 266 25.42 11.02 -15.59
CA THR A 266 26.65 11.63 -15.04
C THR A 266 26.29 12.85 -14.19
N CYS A 267 26.97 13.00 -13.05
CA CYS A 267 26.72 14.08 -12.11
C CYS A 267 27.00 15.44 -12.78
N PRO A 268 26.00 16.34 -12.85
CA PRO A 268 26.16 17.63 -13.52
C PRO A 268 27.03 18.62 -12.74
N LYS A 269 27.42 18.29 -11.49
CA LYS A 269 28.31 19.15 -10.67
C LYS A 269 29.78 18.79 -10.82
N CYS A 270 30.10 17.49 -10.85
CA CYS A 270 31.49 17.04 -10.84
C CYS A 270 31.94 16.33 -12.13
N GLU A 271 31.00 16.03 -13.04
CA GLU A 271 31.20 15.37 -14.34
C GLU A 271 31.93 14.01 -14.30
N LYS A 272 32.29 13.54 -13.11
CA LYS A 272 33.10 12.34 -12.87
C LYS A 272 32.34 11.23 -12.16
N GLY A 273 31.34 11.58 -11.34
CA GLY A 273 30.52 10.63 -10.60
C GLY A 273 29.21 10.32 -11.31
N GLN A 274 28.54 9.24 -10.93
CA GLN A 274 27.18 8.91 -11.34
C GLN A 274 26.15 9.45 -10.35
N VAL A 275 25.00 9.85 -10.87
CA VAL A 275 23.83 10.17 -10.03
C VAL A 275 23.16 8.86 -9.62
N ILE A 276 22.91 8.72 -8.32
CA ILE A 276 22.27 7.55 -7.72
C ILE A 276 21.00 7.95 -6.99
N GLU A 277 20.03 7.04 -6.97
CA GLU A 277 18.80 7.19 -6.20
C GLU A 277 19.06 6.88 -4.72
N ARG A 278 18.66 7.78 -3.82
CA ARG A 278 18.77 7.64 -2.36
C ARG A 278 17.43 7.93 -1.70
N LYS A 279 17.21 7.35 -0.51
CA LYS A 279 16.02 7.60 0.31
C LYS A 279 16.40 8.39 1.56
N SER A 280 15.66 9.46 1.84
CA SER A 280 15.82 10.25 3.06
C SER A 280 15.23 9.53 4.28
N LYS A 281 15.54 10.01 5.50
CA LYS A 281 14.92 9.52 6.76
C LYS A 281 13.38 9.57 6.74
N LYS A 282 12.78 10.44 5.92
CA LYS A 282 11.32 10.58 5.74
C LYS A 282 10.78 9.74 4.57
N ASN A 283 11.54 8.75 4.10
CA ASN A 283 11.23 7.88 2.96
C ASN A 283 10.96 8.63 1.64
N ARG A 284 11.43 9.88 1.51
CA ARG A 284 11.39 10.64 0.24
C ARG A 284 12.61 10.30 -0.60
N ILE A 285 12.39 9.99 -1.87
CA ILE A 285 13.44 9.74 -2.86
C ILE A 285 14.11 11.07 -3.21
N PHE A 286 15.43 11.05 -3.27
CA PHE A 286 16.26 12.13 -3.81
C PHE A 286 17.42 11.53 -4.60
N TYR A 287 18.04 12.34 -5.43
CA TYR A 287 19.12 11.95 -6.32
C TYR A 287 20.40 12.65 -5.89
N GLY A 288 21.49 11.91 -5.70
CA GLY A 288 22.76 12.49 -5.27
C GLY A 288 23.94 11.85 -6.00
N CYS A 289 25.12 12.48 -5.91
CA CYS A 289 26.34 11.89 -6.46
C CYS A 289 26.78 10.66 -5.66
N ASP A 290 27.18 9.61 -6.36
CA ASP A 290 27.89 8.44 -5.81
C ASP A 290 29.17 8.81 -5.04
N ARG A 291 29.90 9.82 -5.50
CA ARG A 291 31.15 10.33 -4.93
C ARG A 291 30.99 11.20 -3.68
N TYR A 292 29.85 11.19 -3.00
CA TYR A 292 29.72 11.85 -1.70
C TYR A 292 30.65 11.18 -0.67
N PRO A 293 31.48 11.91 0.11
CA PRO A 293 31.40 13.36 0.39
C PRO A 293 32.15 14.30 -0.56
N ASP A 294 32.97 13.81 -1.49
CA ASP A 294 33.75 14.62 -2.44
C ASP A 294 32.86 15.50 -3.33
N CYS A 295 31.63 15.04 -3.61
CA CYS A 295 30.62 15.79 -4.33
C CYS A 295 29.27 15.80 -3.57
N ASP A 296 28.81 16.98 -3.23
CA ASP A 296 27.60 17.32 -2.46
C ASP A 296 26.36 17.57 -3.36
N PHE A 297 26.40 17.15 -4.63
CA PHE A 297 25.25 17.28 -5.52
C PHE A 297 24.03 16.53 -4.99
N ILE A 298 22.90 17.23 -4.88
CA ILE A 298 21.60 16.71 -4.44
C ILE A 298 20.49 17.32 -5.30
N SER A 299 19.54 16.50 -5.75
CA SER A 299 18.33 16.92 -6.45
C SER A 299 17.10 16.16 -5.94
N ASN A 300 15.98 16.86 -5.74
CA ASN A 300 14.70 16.24 -5.35
C ASN A 300 13.98 15.58 -6.54
N ASN A 301 14.30 16.00 -7.77
CA ASN A 301 13.71 15.47 -9.01
C ASN A 301 14.76 14.72 -9.82
N LYS A 302 14.35 13.71 -10.59
CA LYS A 302 15.27 12.84 -11.32
C LYS A 302 15.98 13.61 -12.43
N PRO A 303 17.31 13.76 -12.42
CA PRO A 303 18.05 14.31 -13.56
C PRO A 303 17.91 13.41 -14.78
N ILE A 304 17.87 13.98 -15.97
CA ILE A 304 17.69 13.23 -17.23
C ILE A 304 18.95 13.14 -18.10
N GLY A 305 20.07 13.74 -17.66
CA GLY A 305 21.34 13.72 -18.39
C GLY A 305 21.37 14.58 -19.66
N ARG A 306 20.46 15.55 -19.77
CA ARG A 306 20.48 16.59 -20.82
C ARG A 306 20.52 17.97 -20.18
N ASP A 307 21.20 18.89 -20.84
CA ASP A 307 21.30 20.28 -20.41
C ASP A 307 20.22 21.14 -21.06
N CYS A 308 19.84 22.21 -20.37
CA CYS A 308 18.82 23.14 -20.80
C CYS A 308 19.32 23.97 -21.99
N PRO A 309 18.61 24.00 -23.13
CA PRO A 309 19.04 24.76 -24.30
C PRO A 309 18.98 26.29 -24.12
N LYS A 310 18.42 26.79 -23.01
CA LYS A 310 18.36 28.23 -22.70
C LYS A 310 19.45 28.71 -21.75
N CYS A 311 19.95 27.86 -20.86
CA CYS A 311 20.84 28.29 -19.77
C CYS A 311 21.90 27.26 -19.35
N ASP A 312 22.08 26.20 -20.15
CA ASP A 312 23.05 25.12 -19.96
C ASP A 312 23.00 24.42 -18.59
N HIS A 313 21.90 24.58 -17.86
CA HIS A 313 21.67 23.92 -16.59
C HIS A 313 21.00 22.56 -16.79
N TYR A 314 21.35 21.55 -15.98
CA TYR A 314 20.78 20.22 -16.09
C TYR A 314 19.24 20.20 -15.98
N LEU A 315 18.61 19.33 -16.77
CA LEU A 315 17.18 19.12 -16.79
C LEU A 315 16.75 18.02 -15.81
N VAL A 316 15.53 18.15 -15.29
CA VAL A 316 14.93 17.18 -14.34
C VAL A 316 13.53 16.76 -14.76
N GLU A 317 13.16 15.52 -14.42
CA GLU A 317 11.82 14.95 -14.61
C GLU A 317 10.93 15.31 -13.40
N LYS A 318 9.85 16.06 -13.65
CA LYS A 318 8.77 16.29 -12.68
C LYS A 318 7.52 15.48 -13.05
N LYS A 319 6.91 14.85 -12.05
CA LYS A 319 5.59 14.23 -12.20
C LYS A 319 4.50 15.31 -12.17
N LYS A 320 3.68 15.42 -13.23
CA LYS A 320 2.48 16.28 -13.28
C LYS A 320 1.23 15.44 -13.54
N LYS A 321 0.05 16.02 -13.32
CA LYS A 321 -1.22 15.39 -13.72
C LYS A 321 -1.20 15.18 -15.25
N GLY A 322 -1.17 13.92 -15.69
CA GLY A 322 -1.16 13.55 -17.10
C GLY A 322 0.16 13.01 -17.65
N GLY A 323 1.22 12.89 -16.84
CA GLY A 323 2.47 12.26 -17.26
C GLY A 323 3.71 12.83 -16.60
N LYS A 324 4.86 12.62 -17.25
CA LYS A 324 6.16 13.16 -16.86
C LYS A 324 6.48 14.38 -17.69
N GLN A 325 6.99 15.42 -17.05
CA GLN A 325 7.42 16.64 -17.73
C GLN A 325 8.89 16.91 -17.45
N VAL A 326 9.65 17.20 -18.50
CA VAL A 326 11.04 17.66 -18.38
C VAL A 326 11.04 19.15 -18.15
N VAL A 327 11.73 19.61 -17.11
CA VAL A 327 11.81 21.03 -16.76
C VAL A 327 13.24 21.42 -16.37
N CYS A 328 13.60 22.67 -16.65
CA CYS A 328 14.81 23.27 -16.09
C CYS A 328 14.53 23.78 -14.66
N SER A 329 15.50 23.61 -13.76
CA SER A 329 15.40 24.16 -12.40
C SER A 329 15.85 25.62 -12.29
N ASN A 330 16.54 26.15 -13.31
CA ASN A 330 17.17 27.48 -13.29
C ASN A 330 16.47 28.52 -14.20
N CYS A 331 15.65 28.09 -15.17
CA CYS A 331 14.95 29.01 -16.06
C CYS A 331 13.52 28.51 -16.36
N ASP A 332 12.83 29.22 -17.26
CA ASP A 332 11.44 28.96 -17.67
C ASP A 332 11.29 27.82 -18.71
N TYR A 333 12.37 27.10 -19.07
CA TYR A 333 12.34 26.01 -20.04
C TYR A 333 11.58 24.78 -19.51
N GLN A 334 10.63 24.30 -20.33
CA GLN A 334 9.78 23.15 -20.04
C GLN A 334 9.47 22.44 -21.36
N GLU A 335 9.51 21.11 -21.38
CA GLU A 335 9.04 20.31 -22.51
C GLU A 335 7.57 19.94 -22.35
N ASP A 336 6.94 19.46 -23.43
CA ASP A 336 5.59 18.92 -23.39
C ASP A 336 5.50 17.70 -22.47
N ILE A 337 4.31 17.48 -21.92
CA ILE A 337 4.05 16.36 -21.02
C ILE A 337 4.08 15.07 -21.81
N GLN A 338 5.00 14.18 -21.44
CA GLN A 338 5.11 12.83 -21.97
C GLN A 338 4.20 11.92 -21.15
N LYS A 339 3.23 11.27 -21.80
CA LYS A 339 2.26 10.36 -21.15
C LYS A 339 2.90 9.09 -20.63
#